data_AF-A0A382CBI3-F1
#
_entry.id   AF-A0A382CBI3-F1
#
_cell.length_a   1.000
_cell.length_b   1.000
_cell.length_c   1.000
_cell.angle_alpha   90.00
_cell.angle_beta   90.00
_cell.angle_gamma   90.00
#
_symmetry.space_group_name_H-M   'P 1'
#
loop_
_entity.id
_entity.type
_entity.pdbx_description
1 polymer ?
#
loop_
_entity_poly.entity_id
_entity_poly.type
_entity_poly.pdbx_seq_one_letter_code
_entity_poly.pdbx_strand_id
1 'polypeptide(L)'
;MDNHEVHLTDKLKWGEDVLAISVFFAITFLPFYDIIARIFKLNSIPASQIIIQHLTLWTGFLGAVLATRQNKLLALTRKPLFVSDEHFDFGRWISKSVSLIILCSLIWGSIQLIKTEFLFPIDIAPHIPRWVAQIIMPVGFIFIALEVILRSGQNAMYRSSILMVTIGWYIICLSGNFQDSGWFPWIGSFIILFSVYHGLPIFLALGGLSVLYFWIDYTPIASIAAETYRIVVSPTLPTIPLFT
;
A
#
# COMPACT_ATOMS: atom_id res chain seq x y z
N MET A 1 2.94 -21.05 -17.79
CA MET A 1 2.17 -19.79 -17.78
C MET A 1 1.35 -19.76 -19.05
N ASP A 2 0.03 -19.62 -18.94
CA ASP A 2 -0.91 -19.63 -20.07
C ASP A 2 -0.84 -18.28 -20.83
N ASN A 3 -0.98 -18.30 -22.15
CA ASN A 3 -0.73 -17.15 -23.04
C ASN A 3 -1.66 -15.95 -22.70
N HIS A 4 -2.80 -16.25 -22.06
CA HIS A 4 -3.79 -15.27 -21.62
C HIS A 4 -3.39 -14.50 -20.34
N GLU A 5 -2.64 -15.12 -19.42
CA GLU A 5 -2.11 -14.44 -18.22
C GLU A 5 -0.99 -13.46 -18.61
N VAL A 6 -0.16 -13.82 -19.60
CA VAL A 6 0.96 -12.99 -20.07
C VAL A 6 0.46 -11.63 -20.58
N HIS A 7 -0.55 -11.65 -21.46
CA HIS A 7 -1.08 -10.44 -22.09
C HIS A 7 -1.79 -9.48 -21.10
N LEU A 8 -2.41 -10.02 -20.03
CA LEU A 8 -3.02 -9.20 -18.97
C LEU A 8 -1.95 -8.54 -18.10
N THR A 9 -0.89 -9.28 -17.76
CA THR A 9 0.20 -8.71 -16.98
C THR A 9 0.91 -7.60 -17.74
N ASP A 10 1.14 -7.74 -19.05
CA ASP A 10 1.88 -6.73 -19.82
C ASP A 10 1.11 -5.41 -20.00
N LYS A 11 -0.23 -5.47 -20.17
CA LYS A 11 -1.07 -4.27 -20.19
C LYS A 11 -1.09 -3.54 -18.85
N LEU A 12 -1.16 -4.28 -17.75
CA LEU A 12 -1.14 -3.71 -16.40
C LEU A 12 0.19 -2.99 -16.14
N LYS A 13 1.30 -3.64 -16.49
CA LYS A 13 2.66 -3.08 -16.36
C LYS A 13 2.79 -1.75 -17.10
N TRP A 14 2.34 -1.70 -18.35
CA TRP A 14 2.43 -0.48 -19.15
C TRP A 14 1.63 0.67 -18.54
N GLY A 15 0.42 0.38 -18.02
CA GLY A 15 -0.41 1.39 -17.35
C GLY A 15 0.24 1.95 -16.09
N GLU A 16 0.81 1.11 -15.23
CA GLU A 16 1.55 1.52 -14.03
C GLU A 16 2.78 2.36 -14.38
N ASP A 17 3.56 1.94 -15.37
CA ASP A 17 4.80 2.60 -15.77
C ASP A 17 4.49 4.01 -16.34
N VAL A 18 3.45 4.13 -17.17
CA VAL A 18 2.98 5.42 -17.70
C VAL A 18 2.47 6.33 -16.59
N LEU A 19 1.68 5.81 -15.64
CA LEU A 19 1.20 6.58 -14.49
C LEU A 19 2.36 7.07 -13.63
N ALA A 20 3.33 6.20 -13.32
CA ALA A 20 4.51 6.57 -12.56
C ALA A 20 5.33 7.66 -13.26
N ILE A 21 5.63 7.49 -14.55
CA ILE A 21 6.36 8.50 -15.34
C ILE A 21 5.59 9.82 -15.35
N SER A 22 4.27 9.79 -15.54
CA SER A 22 3.45 11.00 -15.55
C SER A 22 3.48 11.73 -14.21
N VAL A 23 3.43 11.01 -13.09
CA VAL A 23 3.46 11.62 -11.76
C VAL A 23 4.86 12.13 -11.41
N PHE A 24 5.93 11.40 -11.74
CA PHE A 24 7.30 11.88 -11.58
C PHE A 24 7.60 13.10 -12.44
N PHE A 25 7.07 13.13 -13.66
CA PHE A 25 7.13 14.30 -14.52
C PHE A 25 6.38 15.47 -13.86
N ALA A 26 5.16 15.26 -13.37
CA ALA A 26 4.37 16.29 -12.71
C ALA A 26 5.06 16.87 -11.47
N ILE A 27 5.59 16.03 -10.57
CA ILE A 27 6.25 16.51 -9.34
C ILE A 27 7.55 17.28 -9.62
N THR A 28 8.22 16.97 -10.73
CA THR A 28 9.44 17.69 -11.17
C THR A 28 9.08 18.98 -11.91
N PHE A 29 8.06 18.92 -12.76
CA PHE A 29 7.66 20.00 -13.64
C PHE A 29 6.89 21.10 -12.91
N LEU A 30 6.03 20.77 -11.93
CA LEU A 30 5.27 21.77 -11.17
C LEU A 30 6.17 22.81 -10.49
N PRO A 31 7.16 22.44 -9.65
CA PRO A 31 8.02 23.41 -8.99
C PRO A 31 8.91 24.15 -9.99
N PHE A 32 9.35 23.49 -11.07
CA PHE A 32 10.12 24.12 -12.14
C PHE A 32 9.31 25.22 -12.86
N TYR A 33 8.06 24.91 -13.23
CA TYR A 33 7.15 25.87 -13.83
C TYR A 33 6.85 27.04 -12.89
N ASP A 34 6.61 26.76 -11.60
CA ASP A 34 6.31 27.81 -10.62
C ASP A 34 7.48 28.79 -10.43
N ILE A 35 8.72 28.29 -10.47
CA ILE A 35 9.93 29.13 -10.46
C ILE A 35 10.00 30.01 -11.72
N ILE A 36 9.77 29.44 -12.91
CA ILE A 36 9.75 30.18 -14.17
C ILE A 36 8.63 31.23 -14.15
N ALA A 37 7.42 30.86 -13.77
CA ALA A 37 6.28 31.75 -13.73
C ALA A 37 6.55 32.97 -12.80
N ARG A 38 7.20 32.74 -11.66
CA ARG A 38 7.64 33.82 -10.76
C ARG A 38 8.70 34.73 -11.39
N ILE A 39 9.70 34.17 -12.08
CA ILE A 39 10.75 34.96 -12.75
C ILE A 39 10.14 35.84 -13.85
N PHE A 40 9.21 35.30 -14.63
CA PHE A 40 8.57 36.01 -15.76
C PHE A 40 7.31 36.81 -15.37
N LYS A 41 6.98 36.93 -14.07
CA LYS A 41 5.77 37.60 -13.55
C LYS A 41 4.46 37.09 -14.20
N LEU A 42 4.41 35.81 -14.57
CA LEU A 42 3.20 35.14 -15.02
C LEU A 42 2.34 34.74 -13.82
N ASN A 43 1.06 34.44 -14.04
CA ASN A 43 0.18 33.91 -13.00
C ASN A 43 0.76 32.59 -12.47
N SER A 44 1.21 32.60 -11.21
CA SER A 44 1.66 31.39 -10.51
C SER A 44 0.45 30.50 -10.17
N ILE A 45 0.67 29.19 -10.05
CA ILE A 45 -0.41 28.25 -9.73
C ILE A 45 -0.79 28.45 -8.26
N PRO A 46 -2.05 28.77 -7.93
CA PRO A 46 -2.50 28.86 -6.55
C PRO A 46 -2.30 27.52 -5.85
N ALA A 47 -1.82 27.54 -4.59
CA ALA A 47 -1.63 26.32 -3.78
C ALA A 47 -0.65 25.28 -4.36
N SER A 48 0.30 25.67 -5.22
CA SER A 48 1.31 24.78 -5.81
C SER A 48 2.05 23.91 -4.79
N GLN A 49 2.46 24.49 -3.65
CA GLN A 49 3.13 23.76 -2.57
C GLN A 49 2.25 22.67 -1.96
N ILE A 50 0.95 22.93 -1.82
CA ILE A 50 -0.01 21.94 -1.29
C ILE A 50 -0.22 20.84 -2.32
N ILE A 51 -0.34 21.18 -3.61
CA ILE A 51 -0.47 20.18 -4.68
C ILE A 51 0.77 19.28 -4.73
N ILE A 52 1.97 19.82 -4.58
CA ILE A 52 3.21 19.04 -4.53
C ILE A 52 3.20 18.05 -3.36
N GLN A 53 2.74 18.43 -2.16
CA GLN A 53 2.64 17.52 -1.02
C GLN A 53 1.75 16.31 -1.32
N HIS A 54 0.63 16.51 -2.03
CA HIS A 54 -0.26 15.43 -2.42
C HIS A 54 0.32 14.60 -3.59
N LEU A 55 1.07 15.22 -4.51
CA LEU A 55 1.82 14.48 -5.53
C LEU A 55 2.92 13.61 -4.88
N THR A 56 3.53 14.05 -3.77
CA THR A 56 4.47 13.22 -3.02
C THR A 56 3.82 11.93 -2.54
N LEU A 57 2.58 11.99 -2.04
CA LEU A 57 1.80 10.78 -1.71
C LEU A 57 1.66 9.85 -2.91
N TRP A 58 1.35 10.41 -4.09
CA TRP A 58 1.23 9.62 -5.32
C TRP A 58 2.56 8.98 -5.72
N THR A 59 3.66 9.74 -5.67
CA THR A 59 5.00 9.19 -5.95
C THR A 59 5.40 8.10 -4.96
N GLY A 60 5.04 8.22 -3.68
CA GLY A 60 5.34 7.22 -2.66
C GLY A 60 4.66 5.89 -2.96
N PHE A 61 3.36 5.91 -3.26
CA PHE A 61 2.60 4.70 -3.60
C PHE A 61 2.98 4.11 -4.97
N LEU A 62 3.19 4.95 -6.00
CA LEU A 62 3.66 4.47 -7.30
C LEU A 62 5.07 3.87 -7.21
N GLY A 63 5.96 4.51 -6.45
CA GLY A 63 7.28 3.98 -6.11
C GLY A 63 7.18 2.63 -5.39
N ALA A 64 6.25 2.49 -4.44
CA ALA A 64 5.99 1.23 -3.74
C ALA A 64 5.56 0.10 -4.70
N VAL A 65 4.63 0.39 -5.60
CA VAL A 65 4.15 -0.58 -6.60
C VAL A 65 5.29 -1.01 -7.52
N LEU A 66 6.09 -0.07 -8.02
CA LEU A 66 7.27 -0.36 -8.84
C LEU A 66 8.34 -1.15 -8.07
N ALA A 67 8.62 -0.79 -6.82
CA ALA A 67 9.57 -1.49 -5.96
C ALA A 67 9.12 -2.93 -5.66
N THR A 68 7.81 -3.14 -5.47
CA THR A 68 7.20 -4.47 -5.30
C THR A 68 7.48 -5.34 -6.52
N ARG A 69 7.27 -4.81 -7.72
CA ARG A 69 7.57 -5.52 -8.97
C ARG A 69 9.06 -5.83 -9.14
N GLN A 70 9.94 -4.94 -8.69
CA GLN A 70 11.38 -5.15 -8.80
C GLN A 70 11.97 -5.97 -7.66
N ASN A 71 11.17 -6.49 -6.71
CA ASN A 71 11.66 -7.17 -5.51
C ASN A 71 12.57 -6.28 -4.63
N LYS A 72 12.39 -4.96 -4.70
CA LYS A 72 13.29 -3.97 -4.10
C LYS A 72 12.76 -3.30 -2.84
N LEU A 73 11.59 -3.69 -2.35
CA LEU A 73 11.13 -3.25 -1.04
C LEU A 73 12.15 -3.67 0.02
N LEU A 74 12.45 -2.81 1.00
CA LEU A 74 13.34 -3.16 2.12
C LEU A 74 12.77 -4.37 2.87
N ALA A 75 13.33 -5.53 2.53
CA ALA A 75 13.22 -6.75 3.28
C ALA A 75 14.44 -6.84 4.20
N LEU A 76 14.22 -7.28 5.45
CA LEU A 76 15.31 -7.49 6.41
C LEU A 76 16.20 -8.69 6.03
N THR A 77 15.85 -9.42 4.97
CA THR A 77 16.39 -10.74 4.63
C THR A 77 16.94 -10.78 3.21
N ARG A 78 17.80 -11.78 2.95
CA ARG A 78 18.53 -11.90 1.69
C ARG A 78 17.66 -12.34 0.50
N LYS A 79 16.47 -12.90 0.74
CA LYS A 79 15.54 -13.38 -0.29
C LYS A 79 14.20 -12.63 -0.18
N PRO A 80 13.83 -11.79 -1.17
CA PRO A 80 12.60 -11.03 -1.12
C PRO A 80 11.36 -11.92 -1.33
N LEU A 81 10.23 -11.53 -0.73
CA LEU A 81 8.97 -12.29 -0.78
C LEU A 81 8.39 -12.44 -2.19
N PHE A 82 8.60 -11.45 -3.06
CA PHE A 82 8.01 -11.39 -4.40
C PHE A 82 8.87 -12.14 -5.45
N VAL A 83 9.58 -13.18 -5.03
CA VAL A 83 10.26 -14.13 -5.93
C VAL A 83 9.36 -15.35 -6.13
N SER A 84 9.28 -15.84 -7.36
CA SER A 84 8.54 -17.06 -7.66
C SER A 84 9.25 -18.26 -7.04
N ASP A 85 8.52 -19.04 -6.26
CA ASP A 85 9.06 -20.24 -5.61
C ASP A 85 8.89 -21.45 -6.54
N GLU A 86 10.00 -22.12 -6.86
CA GLU A 86 9.98 -23.39 -7.62
C GLU A 86 9.55 -24.58 -6.75
N HIS A 87 9.76 -24.48 -5.43
CA HIS A 87 9.46 -25.53 -4.46
C HIS A 87 8.57 -24.98 -3.34
N PHE A 88 7.71 -25.82 -2.77
CA PHE A 88 6.85 -25.43 -1.66
C PHE A 88 7.68 -25.13 -0.42
N ASP A 89 7.64 -23.88 0.03
CA ASP A 89 8.26 -23.40 1.26
C ASP A 89 7.16 -22.95 2.22
N PHE A 90 7.01 -23.66 3.33
CA PHE A 90 5.96 -23.41 4.32
C PHE A 90 6.07 -22.01 4.92
N GLY A 91 7.29 -21.52 5.17
CA GLY A 91 7.50 -20.19 5.76
C GLY A 91 7.13 -19.06 4.80
N ARG A 92 7.38 -19.24 3.49
CA ARG A 92 6.94 -18.29 2.47
C ARG A 92 5.44 -18.32 2.24
N TRP A 93 4.81 -19.49 2.35
CA TRP A 93 3.36 -19.61 2.29
C TRP A 93 2.67 -18.83 3.41
N ILE A 94 3.18 -18.95 4.64
CA ILE A 94 2.72 -18.13 5.77
C ILE A 94 2.91 -16.65 5.46
N SER A 95 4.08 -16.26 5.00
CA SER A 95 4.41 -14.84 4.75
C SER A 95 3.56 -14.22 3.65
N LYS A 96 3.28 -14.95 2.57
CA LYS A 96 2.38 -14.52 1.50
C LYS A 96 0.93 -14.40 2.00
N SER A 97 0.47 -15.33 2.84
CA SER A 97 -0.86 -15.29 3.45
C SER A 97 -1.02 -14.11 4.40
N VAL A 98 -0.05 -13.89 5.28
CA VAL A 98 0.00 -12.74 6.21
C VAL A 98 0.05 -11.43 5.43
N SER A 99 0.85 -11.35 4.37
CA SER A 99 0.91 -10.17 3.50
C SER A 99 -0.45 -9.83 2.92
N LEU A 100 -1.14 -10.84 2.38
CA LEU A 100 -2.45 -10.65 1.77
C LEU A 100 -3.50 -10.16 2.79
N ILE A 101 -3.51 -10.75 3.99
CA ILE A 101 -4.39 -10.34 5.10
C ILE A 101 -4.14 -8.88 5.49
N ILE A 102 -2.87 -8.48 5.59
CA ILE A 102 -2.52 -7.09 5.95
C ILE A 102 -2.94 -6.14 4.83
N LEU A 103 -2.64 -6.46 3.57
CA LEU A 103 -2.99 -5.62 2.42
C LEU A 103 -4.50 -5.45 2.27
N CYS A 104 -5.28 -6.53 2.40
CA CYS A 104 -6.74 -6.45 2.36
C CYS A 104 -7.27 -5.53 3.48
N SER A 105 -6.67 -5.58 4.67
CA SER A 105 -7.05 -4.71 5.79
C SER A 105 -6.71 -3.24 5.51
N LEU A 106 -5.54 -2.97 4.94
CA LEU A 106 -5.12 -1.62 4.56
C LEU A 106 -5.95 -1.05 3.41
N ILE A 107 -6.32 -1.86 2.41
CA ILE A 107 -7.26 -1.49 1.34
C ILE A 107 -8.60 -1.09 1.96
N TRP A 108 -9.13 -1.92 2.86
CA TRP A 108 -10.39 -1.65 3.55
C TRP A 108 -10.34 -0.34 4.35
N GLY A 109 -9.28 -0.13 5.16
CA GLY A 109 -9.09 1.12 5.90
C GLY A 109 -8.99 2.35 5.00
N SER A 110 -8.30 2.22 3.86
CA SER A 110 -8.16 3.31 2.88
C SER A 110 -9.49 3.66 2.19
N ILE A 111 -10.32 2.66 1.88
CA ILE A 111 -11.67 2.86 1.34
C ILE A 111 -12.57 3.54 2.38
N GLN A 112 -12.50 3.13 3.64
CA GLN A 112 -13.26 3.75 4.73
C GLN A 112 -12.87 5.23 4.92
N LEU A 113 -11.58 5.56 4.83
CA LEU A 113 -11.09 6.93 4.88
C LEU A 113 -11.70 7.77 3.74
N ILE A 114 -11.60 7.28 2.49
CA ILE A 114 -12.16 7.98 1.32
C ILE A 114 -13.67 8.17 1.46
N LYS A 115 -14.39 7.15 1.93
CA LYS A 115 -15.84 7.25 2.17
C LYS A 115 -16.15 8.36 3.18
N THR A 116 -15.34 8.51 4.23
CA THR A 116 -15.52 9.54 5.26
C THR A 116 -15.25 10.93 4.68
N GLU A 117 -14.17 11.08 3.91
CA GLU A 117 -13.77 12.34 3.26
C GLU A 117 -14.71 12.72 2.10
N PHE A 118 -15.42 11.76 1.51
CA PHE A 118 -16.48 12.04 0.55
C PHE A 118 -17.75 12.59 1.22
N LEU A 119 -18.09 12.07 2.41
CA LEU A 119 -19.24 12.56 3.19
C LEU A 119 -18.99 13.94 3.80
N PHE A 120 -17.74 14.22 4.18
CA PHE A 120 -17.32 15.50 4.77
C PHE A 120 -16.16 16.09 3.95
N PRO A 121 -16.44 16.64 2.75
CA PRO A 121 -15.40 17.06 1.82
C PRO A 121 -14.62 18.27 2.35
N ILE A 122 -13.30 18.14 2.32
CA ILE A 122 -12.36 19.23 2.58
C ILE A 122 -11.54 19.44 1.31
N ASP A 123 -11.51 20.68 0.82
CA ASP A 123 -10.74 21.04 -0.36
C ASP A 123 -9.27 21.31 -0.01
N ILE A 124 -8.36 20.75 -0.82
CA ILE A 124 -6.90 20.93 -0.69
C ILE A 124 -6.41 22.12 -1.50
N ALA A 125 -7.12 22.44 -2.59
CA ALA A 125 -6.92 23.58 -3.46
C ALA A 125 -8.30 23.97 -4.02
N PRO A 126 -8.46 25.16 -4.64
CA PRO A 126 -9.75 25.57 -5.20
C PRO A 126 -10.35 24.49 -6.12
N HIS A 127 -11.52 23.96 -5.75
CA HIS A 127 -12.24 22.91 -6.47
C HIS A 127 -11.57 21.52 -6.52
N ILE A 128 -10.53 21.27 -5.71
CA ILE A 128 -9.89 19.95 -5.61
C ILE A 128 -10.15 19.37 -4.23
N PRO A 129 -11.04 18.37 -4.10
CA PRO A 129 -11.32 17.75 -2.83
C PRO A 129 -10.21 16.75 -2.45
N ARG A 130 -9.96 16.63 -1.15
CA ARG A 130 -8.87 15.79 -0.61
C ARG A 130 -8.95 14.32 -1.01
N TRP A 131 -10.15 13.76 -1.09
CA TRP A 131 -10.34 12.35 -1.39
C TRP A 131 -9.76 11.95 -2.75
N VAL A 132 -9.68 12.88 -3.72
CA VAL A 132 -9.06 12.64 -5.03
C VAL A 132 -7.58 12.30 -4.85
N ALA A 133 -6.87 13.02 -3.99
CA ALA A 133 -5.48 12.73 -3.70
C ALA A 133 -5.32 11.39 -2.94
N GLN A 134 -6.28 11.04 -2.08
CA GLN A 134 -6.23 9.81 -1.27
C GLN A 134 -6.53 8.53 -2.04
N ILE A 135 -7.14 8.60 -3.24
CA ILE A 135 -7.44 7.43 -4.09
C ILE A 135 -6.22 6.58 -4.40
N ILE A 136 -5.03 7.18 -4.46
CA ILE A 136 -3.82 6.41 -4.74
C ILE A 136 -3.50 5.37 -3.67
N MET A 137 -3.96 5.56 -2.43
CA MET A 137 -3.70 4.64 -1.33
C MET A 137 -4.36 3.26 -1.53
N PRO A 138 -5.70 3.14 -1.67
CA PRO A 138 -6.31 1.84 -1.93
C PRO A 138 -5.84 1.26 -3.27
N VAL A 139 -5.66 2.11 -4.29
CA VAL A 139 -5.20 1.66 -5.61
C VAL A 139 -3.81 1.04 -5.52
N GLY A 140 -2.84 1.70 -4.87
CA GLY A 140 -1.50 1.18 -4.69
C GLY A 140 -1.48 -0.12 -3.87
N PHE A 141 -2.25 -0.22 -2.78
CA PHE A 141 -2.36 -1.47 -2.03
C PHE A 141 -2.99 -2.61 -2.84
N ILE A 142 -3.99 -2.34 -3.69
CA ILE A 142 -4.57 -3.33 -4.60
C ILE A 142 -3.49 -3.87 -5.55
N PHE A 143 -2.70 -2.99 -6.17
CA PHE A 143 -1.62 -3.41 -7.06
C PHE A 143 -0.58 -4.28 -6.35
N ILE A 144 -0.18 -3.91 -5.13
CA ILE A 144 0.75 -4.71 -4.32
C ILE A 144 0.13 -6.08 -3.97
N ALA A 145 -1.16 -6.11 -3.61
CA ALA A 145 -1.88 -7.36 -3.31
C ALA A 145 -1.99 -8.30 -4.52
N LEU A 146 -2.25 -7.74 -5.69
CA LEU A 146 -2.23 -8.49 -6.95
C LEU A 146 -0.85 -9.09 -7.20
N GLU A 147 0.23 -8.32 -6.99
CA GLU A 147 1.59 -8.81 -7.18
C GLU A 147 1.94 -9.98 -6.22
N VAL A 148 1.46 -9.96 -4.97
CA VAL A 148 1.58 -11.11 -4.04
C VAL A 148 0.94 -12.36 -4.65
N ILE A 149 -0.27 -12.27 -5.18
CA ILE A 149 -1.01 -13.40 -5.78
C ILE A 149 -0.33 -13.88 -7.07
N LEU A 150 0.09 -12.95 -7.93
CA LEU A 150 0.77 -13.22 -9.20
C LEU A 150 2.08 -13.97 -8.98
N ARG A 151 2.86 -13.59 -7.96
CA ARG A 151 4.18 -14.20 -7.68
C ARG A 151 4.15 -15.34 -6.69
N SER A 152 2.95 -15.74 -6.29
CA SER A 152 2.78 -16.82 -5.34
C SER A 152 3.24 -18.19 -5.88
N GLY A 153 3.40 -18.36 -7.19
CA GLY A 153 3.85 -19.61 -7.83
C GLY A 153 2.88 -20.04 -8.94
N GLN A 154 3.34 -20.90 -9.86
CA GLN A 154 2.53 -21.28 -11.03
C GLN A 154 1.36 -22.22 -10.70
N ASN A 155 1.40 -22.90 -9.55
CA ASN A 155 0.34 -23.83 -9.15
C ASN A 155 -0.90 -23.09 -8.65
N ALA A 156 -2.00 -23.19 -9.40
CA ALA A 156 -3.30 -22.62 -9.04
C ALA A 156 -3.77 -23.06 -7.63
N MET A 157 -3.44 -24.29 -7.23
CA MET A 157 -3.77 -24.83 -5.90
C MET A 157 -3.08 -24.07 -4.76
N TYR A 158 -1.83 -23.64 -4.96
CA TYR A 158 -1.10 -22.85 -3.96
C TYR A 158 -1.66 -21.42 -3.84
N ARG A 159 -2.05 -20.81 -4.97
CA ARG A 159 -2.70 -19.49 -4.99
C ARG A 159 -4.07 -19.55 -4.29
N SER A 160 -4.84 -20.60 -4.56
CA SER A 160 -6.15 -20.82 -3.93
C SER A 160 -6.04 -21.07 -2.43
N SER A 161 -5.00 -21.75 -1.94
CA SER A 161 -4.84 -22.00 -0.50
C SER A 161 -4.57 -20.71 0.28
N ILE A 162 -3.77 -19.80 -0.27
CA ILE A 162 -3.52 -18.47 0.32
C ILE A 162 -4.81 -17.67 0.40
N LEU A 163 -5.58 -17.61 -0.70
CA LEU A 163 -6.87 -16.91 -0.72
C LEU A 163 -7.85 -17.51 0.29
N MET A 164 -7.91 -18.84 0.38
CA MET A 164 -8.78 -19.53 1.34
C MET A 164 -8.42 -19.20 2.79
N VAL A 165 -7.12 -19.16 3.12
CA VAL A 165 -6.66 -18.77 4.46
C VAL A 165 -6.99 -17.31 4.76
N THR A 166 -6.80 -16.41 3.81
CA THR A 166 -7.16 -15.00 4.00
C THR A 166 -8.66 -14.83 4.21
N ILE A 167 -9.50 -15.51 3.44
CA ILE A 167 -10.96 -15.48 3.62
C ILE A 167 -11.34 -16.08 4.99
N GLY A 168 -10.78 -17.23 5.33
CA GLY A 168 -11.01 -17.87 6.63
C GLY A 168 -10.65 -16.97 7.81
N TRP A 169 -9.53 -16.24 7.70
CA TRP A 169 -9.13 -15.25 8.69
C TRP A 169 -10.17 -14.16 8.90
N TYR A 170 -10.69 -13.57 7.81
CA TYR A 170 -11.72 -12.53 7.93
C TYR A 170 -13.03 -13.05 8.51
N ILE A 171 -13.42 -14.29 8.20
CA ILE A 171 -14.60 -14.93 8.82
C ILE A 171 -14.39 -15.06 10.34
N ILE A 172 -13.20 -15.47 10.77
CA ILE A 172 -12.86 -15.56 12.19
C ILE A 172 -12.90 -14.18 12.85
N CYS A 173 -12.33 -13.15 12.23
CA CYS A 173 -12.37 -11.78 12.74
C CYS A 173 -13.80 -11.26 12.90
N LEU A 174 -14.71 -11.56 11.96
CA LEU A 174 -16.11 -11.17 12.04
C LEU A 174 -16.86 -11.81 13.23
N SER A 175 -16.37 -12.93 13.76
CA SER A 175 -16.97 -13.59 14.92
C SER A 175 -16.77 -12.84 16.24
N GLY A 176 -15.85 -11.86 16.30
CA GLY A 176 -15.58 -11.04 17.48
C GLY A 176 -14.89 -11.75 18.65
N ASN A 177 -14.84 -13.09 18.66
CA ASN A 177 -14.39 -13.89 19.81
C ASN A 177 -12.92 -13.65 20.24
N PHE A 178 -12.08 -13.10 19.37
CA PHE A 178 -10.64 -12.96 19.61
C PHE A 178 -10.21 -11.56 20.06
N GLN A 179 -11.07 -10.53 20.00
CA GLN A 179 -10.70 -9.16 20.36
C GLN A 179 -10.38 -9.00 21.85
N ASP A 180 -11.13 -9.68 22.72
CA ASP A 180 -10.95 -9.56 24.18
C ASP A 180 -9.87 -10.51 24.73
N SER A 181 -9.19 -11.28 23.87
CA SER A 181 -8.19 -12.26 24.29
C SER A 181 -6.82 -11.62 24.49
N GLY A 182 -6.30 -11.64 25.73
CA GLY A 182 -4.99 -11.06 26.06
C GLY A 182 -3.78 -11.75 25.41
N TRP A 183 -3.90 -12.98 24.95
CA TRP A 183 -2.79 -13.77 24.37
C TRP A 183 -2.69 -13.61 22.85
N PHE A 184 -3.80 -13.29 22.20
CA PHE A 184 -3.91 -13.19 20.75
C PHE A 184 -2.95 -12.15 20.12
N PRO A 185 -2.79 -10.91 20.64
CA PRO A 185 -1.85 -9.95 20.09
C PRO A 185 -0.40 -10.43 20.05
N TRP A 186 0.03 -11.18 21.07
CA TRP A 186 1.38 -11.72 21.16
C TRP A 186 1.63 -12.77 20.08
N ILE A 187 0.68 -13.68 19.87
CA ILE A 187 0.75 -14.71 18.83
C ILE A 187 0.77 -14.05 17.44
N GLY A 188 -0.12 -13.09 17.18
CA GLY A 188 -0.16 -12.38 15.91
C GLY A 188 1.12 -11.60 15.63
N SER A 189 1.67 -10.91 16.62
CA SER A 189 2.96 -10.21 16.49
C SER A 189 4.10 -11.18 16.19
N PHE A 190 4.13 -12.35 16.84
CA PHE A 190 5.11 -13.39 16.56
C PHE A 190 5.00 -13.91 15.12
N ILE A 191 3.79 -14.15 14.61
CA ILE A 191 3.56 -14.58 13.22
C ILE A 191 4.04 -13.52 12.21
N ILE A 192 3.78 -12.24 12.48
CA ILE A 192 4.26 -11.14 11.63
C ILE A 192 5.79 -11.08 11.64
N LEU A 193 6.43 -11.15 12.81
CA LEU A 193 7.89 -11.15 12.93
C LEU A 193 8.52 -12.38 12.24
N PHE A 194 7.92 -13.55 12.38
CA PHE A 194 8.33 -14.76 11.67
C PHE A 194 8.21 -14.60 10.15
N SER A 195 7.21 -13.86 9.68
CA SER A 195 7.03 -13.57 8.26
C SER A 195 8.10 -12.61 7.72
N VAL A 196 8.57 -11.65 8.55
CA VAL A 196 9.72 -10.79 8.20
C VAL A 196 10.96 -11.62 7.91
N TYR A 197 11.22 -12.65 8.72
CA TYR A 197 12.33 -13.58 8.49
C TYR A 197 12.24 -14.34 7.15
N HIS A 198 11.05 -14.47 6.59
CA HIS A 198 10.81 -15.14 5.31
C HIS A 198 10.64 -14.15 4.13
N GLY A 199 10.95 -12.87 4.35
CA GLY A 199 11.01 -11.86 3.29
C GLY A 199 9.86 -10.85 3.28
N LEU A 200 8.94 -10.87 4.26
CA LEU A 200 7.92 -9.84 4.41
C LEU A 200 8.59 -8.44 4.49
N PRO A 201 8.22 -7.49 3.62
CA PRO A 201 8.71 -6.12 3.67
C PRO A 201 8.40 -5.44 5.00
N ILE A 202 9.28 -4.54 5.43
CA ILE A 202 9.15 -3.86 6.73
C ILE A 202 7.85 -3.03 6.81
N PHE A 203 7.46 -2.33 5.73
CA PHE A 203 6.24 -1.53 5.74
C PHE A 203 4.98 -2.40 5.98
N LEU A 204 4.96 -3.62 5.44
CA LEU A 204 3.90 -4.59 5.63
C LEU A 204 3.91 -5.12 7.07
N ALA A 205 5.09 -5.36 7.65
CA ALA A 205 5.21 -5.78 9.04
C ALA A 205 4.69 -4.70 10.00
N LEU A 206 5.12 -3.44 9.82
CA LEU A 206 4.67 -2.32 10.63
C LEU A 206 3.16 -2.06 10.44
N GLY A 207 2.69 -2.02 9.20
CA GLY A 207 1.26 -1.88 8.90
C GLY A 207 0.43 -3.03 9.46
N GLY A 208 0.96 -4.26 9.45
CA GLY A 208 0.30 -5.43 10.02
C GLY A 208 0.20 -5.38 11.55
N LEU A 209 1.28 -4.94 12.22
CA LEU A 209 1.23 -4.70 13.66
C LEU A 209 0.21 -3.62 13.98
N SER A 210 0.20 -2.51 13.23
CA SER A 210 -0.82 -1.46 13.41
C SER A 210 -2.23 -2.00 13.22
N VAL A 211 -2.50 -2.78 12.17
CA VAL A 211 -3.82 -3.40 11.93
C VAL A 211 -4.23 -4.30 13.10
N LEU A 212 -3.32 -5.14 13.57
CA LEU A 212 -3.57 -6.08 14.66
C LEU A 212 -3.93 -5.34 15.96
N TYR A 213 -3.08 -4.41 16.40
CA TYR A 213 -3.31 -3.66 17.64
C TYR A 213 -4.51 -2.73 17.53
N PHE A 214 -4.73 -2.09 16.38
CA PHE A 214 -5.88 -1.21 16.21
C PHE A 214 -7.19 -1.97 16.26
N TRP A 215 -7.21 -3.19 15.70
CA TRP A 215 -8.37 -4.07 15.75
C TRP A 215 -8.68 -4.55 17.17
N ILE A 216 -7.67 -4.80 18.00
CA ILE A 216 -7.84 -5.17 19.42
C ILE A 216 -8.37 -3.98 20.23
N ASP A 217 -7.85 -2.77 19.98
CA ASP A 217 -8.25 -1.55 20.71
C ASP A 217 -9.58 -0.95 20.21
N TYR A 218 -10.34 -1.67 19.35
CA TYR A 218 -11.57 -1.20 18.70
C TYR A 218 -11.40 0.13 17.93
N THR A 219 -10.17 0.45 17.55
CA THR A 219 -9.88 1.65 16.77
C THR A 219 -10.08 1.36 15.27
N PRO A 220 -10.67 2.29 14.51
CA PRO A 220 -10.88 2.07 13.08
C PRO A 220 -9.55 1.89 12.33
N ILE A 221 -9.46 0.87 11.47
CA ILE A 221 -8.31 0.63 10.60
C ILE A 221 -8.05 1.83 9.67
N ALA A 222 -9.12 2.60 9.35
CA ALA A 222 -9.02 3.85 8.60
C ALA A 222 -8.07 4.88 9.24
N SER A 223 -7.86 4.84 10.56
CA SER A 223 -6.92 5.71 11.27
C SER A 223 -5.48 5.50 10.80
N ILE A 224 -5.10 4.27 10.42
CA ILE A 224 -3.77 3.97 9.87
C ILE A 224 -3.56 4.71 8.55
N ALA A 225 -4.56 4.65 7.66
CA ALA A 225 -4.53 5.35 6.38
C ALA A 225 -4.54 6.87 6.57
N ALA A 226 -5.35 7.37 7.50
CA ALA A 226 -5.44 8.79 7.83
C ALA A 226 -4.10 9.33 8.33
N GLU A 227 -3.42 8.59 9.21
CA GLU A 227 -2.12 8.99 9.74
C GLU A 227 -1.01 8.89 8.72
N THR A 228 -1.01 7.84 7.89
CA THR A 228 -0.09 7.71 6.76
C THR A 228 -0.22 8.93 5.84
N TYR A 229 -1.45 9.29 5.47
CA TYR A 229 -1.73 10.48 4.68
C TYR A 229 -1.23 11.76 5.36
N ARG A 230 -1.52 11.94 6.65
CA ARG A 230 -1.12 13.13 7.41
C ARG A 230 0.39 13.31 7.46
N ILE A 231 1.15 12.23 7.66
CA ILE A 231 2.61 12.27 7.75
C ILE A 231 3.23 12.60 6.38
N VAL A 232 2.69 12.03 5.30
CA VAL A 232 3.24 12.22 3.95
C VAL A 232 2.96 13.61 3.39
N VAL A 233 1.80 14.17 3.70
CA VAL A 233 1.40 15.50 3.23
C VAL A 233 1.85 16.60 4.20
N SER A 234 2.46 16.26 5.35
CA SER A 234 2.89 17.26 6.33
C SER A 234 4.06 18.11 5.82
N PRO A 235 3.97 19.46 5.88
CA PRO A 235 5.07 20.36 5.53
C PRO A 235 6.20 20.36 6.57
N THR A 236 5.95 19.85 7.78
CA THR A 236 6.89 19.93 8.92
C THR A 236 7.56 18.61 9.25
N LEU A 237 7.05 17.49 8.72
CA LEU A 237 7.66 16.18 8.90
C LEU A 237 8.44 15.82 7.63
N PRO A 238 9.78 15.66 7.70
CA PRO A 238 10.53 15.16 6.56
C PRO A 238 10.06 13.74 6.23
N THR A 239 9.29 13.59 5.17
CA THR A 239 8.80 12.28 4.75
C THR A 239 9.88 11.57 3.96
N ILE A 240 10.52 10.56 4.56
CA ILE A 240 11.13 9.48 3.79
C ILE A 240 9.97 8.54 3.44
N PRO A 241 9.66 8.27 2.15
CA PRO A 241 8.64 7.31 1.81
C PRO A 241 8.93 5.97 2.49
N LEU A 242 8.00 5.47 3.30
CA LEU A 242 8.11 4.23 4.08
C LEU A 242 8.26 2.96 3.20
N PHE A 243 8.23 3.14 1.88
CA PHE A 243 8.28 2.12 0.84
C PHE A 243 9.66 1.95 0.21
N THR A 244 10.71 2.54 0.78
CA THR A 244 12.07 2.07 0.48
C THR A 244 12.16 0.62 0.88
#